data_AF-A0A077ZJ25-F1
#
_entry.id   AF-A0A077ZJ25-F1
#
_cell.length_a   1.000
_cell.length_b   1.000
_cell.length_c   1.000
_cell.angle_alpha   90.00
_cell.angle_beta   90.00
_cell.angle_gamma   90.00
#
_symmetry.space_group_name_H-M   'P 1'
#
loop_
_entity.id
_entity.type
_entity.pdbx_description
1 polymer ?
#
loop_
_entity_poly.entity_id
_entity_poly.type
_entity_poly.pdbx_seq_one_letter_code
_entity_poly.pdbx_strand_id
1 'polypeptide(L)'
;MTTKSSGPAESIQHPYQEIGGLAHQGVFGEINEEDIEERLEFHGEVQSNNDLLEIERQLTEDLEEPEPRNSEQVKILLTKDLSEASRLLENTVAILTEKDSQQERSAQVNRMITGAYSCYREIYESKTRHAQQTLDRFLQHR
;
A
#
# COMPACT_ATOMS: atom_id res chain seq x y z
N MET A 1 -8.30 -43.33 7.02
CA MET A 1 -8.38 -43.10 8.48
C MET A 1 -7.14 -42.33 8.91
N THR A 2 -7.29 -41.05 9.27
CA THR A 2 -6.47 -40.27 10.22
C THR A 2 -7.03 -38.85 10.25
N THR A 3 -8.15 -38.64 10.94
CA THR A 3 -8.55 -37.32 11.45
C THR A 3 -8.15 -37.29 12.92
N LYS A 4 -6.92 -36.84 13.22
CA LYS A 4 -6.53 -36.58 14.61
C LYS A 4 -6.96 -35.16 14.97
N SER A 5 -8.15 -35.13 15.57
CA SER A 5 -8.53 -34.32 16.73
C SER A 5 -7.84 -32.98 16.88
N SER A 6 -8.56 -31.92 16.52
CA SER A 6 -8.45 -30.59 17.09
C SER A 6 -8.35 -30.70 18.61
N GLY A 7 -7.22 -30.26 19.18
CA GLY A 7 -7.11 -30.10 20.64
C GLY A 7 -8.11 -29.06 21.12
N PRO A 8 -8.65 -29.21 22.35
CA PRO A 8 -9.56 -28.24 22.92
C PRO A 8 -8.82 -26.90 23.04
N ALA A 9 -9.45 -25.83 22.56
CA ALA A 9 -9.03 -24.49 22.88
C ALA A 9 -9.29 -24.31 24.39
N GLU A 10 -8.31 -24.63 25.22
CA GLU A 10 -8.36 -24.30 26.64
C GLU A 10 -8.57 -22.80 26.74
N SER A 11 -9.76 -22.43 27.22
CA SER A 11 -10.11 -21.05 27.46
C SER A 11 -9.23 -20.58 28.61
N ILE A 12 -8.22 -19.78 28.28
CA ILE A 12 -7.28 -19.21 29.23
C ILE A 12 -8.09 -18.33 30.19
N GLN A 13 -8.29 -18.76 31.43
CA GLN A 13 -9.12 -18.04 32.39
C GLN A 13 -8.45 -16.75 32.88
N HIS A 14 -7.11 -16.75 32.95
CA HIS A 14 -6.31 -15.64 33.44
C HIS A 14 -5.10 -15.39 32.53
N PRO A 15 -5.31 -14.83 31.32
CA PRO A 15 -4.26 -14.73 30.31
C PRO A 15 -3.08 -13.89 30.76
N TYR A 16 -3.32 -12.81 31.50
CA TYR A 16 -2.27 -11.94 32.04
C TYR A 16 -1.37 -12.67 33.04
N GLN A 17 -1.97 -13.44 33.96
CA GLN A 17 -1.24 -14.25 34.94
C GLN A 17 -0.45 -15.38 34.30
N GLU A 18 -1.00 -16.05 33.29
CA GLU A 18 -0.28 -17.09 32.55
C GLU A 18 0.90 -16.52 31.75
N ILE A 19 0.72 -15.38 31.08
CA ILE A 19 1.80 -14.71 30.33
C ILE A 19 2.88 -14.21 31.29
N GLY A 20 2.49 -13.57 32.40
CA GLY A 20 3.43 -13.10 33.43
C GLY A 20 4.22 -14.26 34.03
N GLY A 21 3.55 -15.36 34.36
CA GLY A 21 4.18 -16.59 34.86
C GLY A 21 5.18 -17.19 33.86
N LEU A 22 4.84 -17.21 32.57
CA LEU A 22 5.74 -17.68 31.50
C LEU A 22 6.93 -16.73 31.29
N ALA A 23 6.72 -15.41 31.36
CA ALA A 23 7.79 -14.43 31.25
C ALA A 23 8.83 -14.59 32.38
N HIS A 24 8.35 -14.84 33.60
CA HIS A 24 9.19 -15.10 34.77
C HIS A 24 9.92 -16.44 34.71
N GLN A 25 9.31 -17.47 34.10
CA GLN A 25 10.00 -18.74 33.83
C GLN A 25 11.05 -18.62 32.70
N GLY A 26 10.90 -17.62 31.83
CA GLY A 26 11.84 -17.29 30.76
C GLY A 26 12.93 -16.31 31.16
N VAL A 27 13.60 -15.73 30.16
CA VAL A 27 14.68 -14.73 30.34
C VAL A 27 14.11 -13.33 30.66
N PHE A 28 12.80 -13.19 30.78
CA PHE A 28 12.10 -11.92 30.91
C PHE A 28 11.64 -11.67 32.36
N GLY A 29 12.52 -11.94 33.34
CA GLY A 29 12.22 -11.83 34.77
C GLY A 29 11.86 -10.45 35.29
N GLU A 30 11.83 -9.42 34.42
CA GLU A 30 11.42 -8.05 34.75
C GLU A 30 10.03 -7.68 34.18
N ILE A 31 9.34 -8.57 33.45
CA ILE A 31 8.01 -8.29 32.89
C ILE A 31 6.94 -8.64 33.93
N ASN A 32 6.27 -7.63 34.48
CA ASN A 32 5.14 -7.74 35.41
C ASN A 32 3.79 -7.74 34.67
N GLU A 33 2.72 -8.01 35.41
CA GLU A 33 1.34 -7.99 34.88
C GLU A 33 0.96 -6.60 34.33
N GLU A 34 1.38 -5.53 34.99
CA GLU A 34 1.18 -4.14 34.54
C GLU A 34 1.87 -3.86 33.19
N ASP A 35 3.07 -4.40 32.94
CA ASP A 35 3.75 -4.24 31.64
C ASP A 35 2.99 -4.94 30.49
N ILE A 36 2.28 -6.02 30.82
CA ILE A 36 1.44 -6.76 29.87
C ILE A 36 0.14 -5.99 29.62
N GLU A 37 -0.48 -5.44 30.67
CA GLU A 37 -1.66 -4.57 30.55
C GLU A 37 -1.36 -3.32 29.73
N GLU A 38 -0.26 -2.59 30.01
CA GLU A 38 0.13 -1.40 29.24
C GLU A 38 0.32 -1.74 27.75
N ARG A 39 1.00 -2.86 27.46
CA ARG A 39 1.19 -3.30 26.07
C ARG A 39 -0.10 -3.75 25.40
N LEU A 40 -1.02 -4.37 26.14
CA LEU A 40 -2.31 -4.80 25.59
C LEU A 40 -3.27 -3.62 25.43
N GLU A 41 -3.23 -2.60 26.29
CA GLU A 41 -3.94 -1.34 26.08
C GLU A 41 -3.40 -0.60 24.85
N PHE A 42 -2.07 -0.58 24.65
CA PHE A 42 -1.46 -0.04 23.43
C PHE A 42 -1.94 -0.76 22.16
N HIS A 43 -2.20 -2.07 22.24
CA HIS A 43 -2.82 -2.84 21.15
C HIS A 43 -4.36 -2.81 21.13
N GLY A 44 -4.98 -2.32 22.22
CA GLY A 44 -6.42 -2.21 22.40
C GLY A 44 -7.02 -0.96 21.74
N GLU A 45 -6.18 0.00 21.36
CA GLU A 45 -6.56 0.95 20.33
C GLU A 45 -6.84 0.15 19.05
N VAL A 46 -8.12 -0.03 18.77
CA VAL A 46 -8.65 -0.56 17.51
C VAL A 46 -7.99 0.23 16.40
N GLN A 47 -6.88 -0.31 15.87
CA GLN A 47 -6.13 0.31 14.79
C GLN A 47 -7.14 0.67 13.73
N SER A 48 -7.28 1.98 13.50
CA SER A 48 -8.37 2.48 12.69
C SER A 48 -8.15 1.94 11.28
N ASN A 49 -8.93 0.91 10.90
CA ASN A 49 -8.91 0.34 9.55
C ASN A 49 -9.19 1.40 8.48
N ASN A 50 -9.54 2.64 8.84
CA ASN A 50 -9.71 3.77 7.94
C ASN A 50 -8.52 3.98 6.99
N ASP A 51 -7.26 3.85 7.44
CA ASP A 51 -6.12 3.99 6.52
C ASP A 51 -6.04 2.82 5.52
N LEU A 52 -6.37 1.60 5.95
CA LEU A 52 -6.46 0.43 5.06
C LEU A 52 -7.63 0.57 4.07
N LEU A 53 -8.78 1.05 4.55
CA LEU A 53 -9.97 1.34 3.74
C LEU A 53 -9.71 2.46 2.74
N GLU A 54 -8.86 3.44 3.07
CA GLU A 54 -8.43 4.49 2.14
C GLU A 54 -7.56 3.92 1.01
N ILE A 55 -6.62 3.03 1.33
CA ILE A 55 -5.81 2.31 0.33
C ILE A 55 -6.69 1.40 -0.52
N GLU A 56 -7.61 0.66 0.13
CA GLU A 56 -8.56 -0.21 -0.56
C GLU A 56 -9.47 0.62 -1.47
N ARG A 57 -9.96 1.79 -1.02
CA ARG A 57 -10.78 2.67 -1.85
C ARG A 57 -9.99 3.20 -3.03
N GLN A 58 -8.75 3.65 -2.86
CA GLN A 58 -7.91 4.07 -3.99
C GLN A 58 -7.62 2.93 -4.97
N LEU A 59 -7.37 1.73 -4.45
CA LEU A 59 -7.14 0.54 -5.28
C LEU A 59 -8.43 0.11 -6.00
N THR A 60 -9.57 0.20 -5.32
CA THR A 60 -10.90 -0.15 -5.85
C THR A 60 -11.37 0.89 -6.86
N GLU A 61 -11.18 2.19 -6.61
CA GLU A 61 -11.38 3.25 -7.60
C GLU A 61 -10.49 3.04 -8.84
N ASP A 62 -9.27 2.52 -8.66
CA ASP A 62 -8.37 2.14 -9.76
C ASP A 62 -8.78 0.82 -10.48
N LEU A 63 -9.71 0.03 -9.93
CA LEU A 63 -10.14 -1.29 -10.44
C LEU A 63 -11.58 -1.33 -10.94
N GLU A 64 -12.52 -0.61 -10.33
CA GLU A 64 -13.94 -0.61 -10.69
C GLU A 64 -14.16 0.21 -11.96
N GLU A 65 -14.46 -0.50 -13.06
CA GLU A 65 -15.16 0.15 -14.18
C GLU A 65 -16.51 0.67 -13.65
N PRO A 66 -16.83 1.96 -13.85
CA PRO A 66 -17.99 2.56 -13.22
C PRO A 66 -19.27 1.85 -13.68
N GLU A 67 -19.99 1.29 -12.71
CA GLU A 67 -21.34 0.72 -12.86
C GLU A 67 -22.21 1.62 -13.77
N PRO A 68 -22.95 1.05 -14.74
CA PRO A 68 -23.60 1.81 -15.81
C PRO A 68 -24.88 2.47 -15.29
N ARG A 69 -24.77 3.46 -14.42
CA ARG A 69 -25.87 4.36 -14.07
C ARG A 69 -25.81 5.58 -14.98
N ASN A 70 -26.47 5.45 -16.13
CA ASN A 70 -27.12 6.50 -16.92
C ASN A 70 -26.63 7.94 -16.61
N SER A 71 -25.37 8.21 -16.90
CA SER A 71 -24.74 9.52 -16.81
C SER A 71 -23.40 9.38 -17.52
N GLU A 72 -23.06 10.37 -18.31
CA GLU A 72 -21.83 10.47 -19.11
C GLU A 72 -20.67 9.78 -18.39
N GLN A 73 -20.13 8.71 -18.99
CA GLN A 73 -19.04 7.93 -18.41
C GLN A 73 -17.94 8.87 -17.94
N VAL A 74 -17.89 9.10 -16.62
CA VAL A 74 -16.86 9.95 -16.03
C VAL A 74 -15.55 9.22 -16.26
N LYS A 75 -14.74 9.75 -17.17
CA LYS A 75 -13.44 9.18 -17.48
C LYS A 75 -12.53 9.42 -16.29
N ILE A 76 -12.26 8.37 -15.52
CA ILE A 76 -11.32 8.39 -14.41
C ILE A 76 -9.93 8.05 -14.97
N LEU A 77 -8.93 8.87 -14.63
CA LEU A 77 -7.54 8.61 -15.00
C LEU A 77 -6.88 7.79 -13.89
N LEU A 78 -6.70 6.49 -14.15
CA LEU A 78 -6.23 5.54 -13.15
C LEU A 78 -4.70 5.55 -13.08
N THR A 79 -4.15 5.17 -11.92
CA THR A 79 -2.69 5.11 -11.72
C THR A 79 -2.02 4.14 -12.69
N LYS A 80 -2.70 3.01 -12.99
CA LYS A 80 -2.25 2.02 -13.97
C LYS A 80 -2.15 2.58 -15.39
N ASP A 81 -3.11 3.42 -15.80
CA ASP A 81 -3.13 4.03 -17.14
C ASP A 81 -1.96 5.00 -17.30
N LEU A 82 -1.68 5.79 -16.26
CA LEU A 82 -0.53 6.70 -16.20
C LEU A 82 0.80 5.95 -16.26
N SER A 83 0.90 4.83 -15.53
CA SER A 83 2.09 3.97 -15.56
C SER A 83 2.31 3.34 -16.93
N GLU A 84 1.24 2.87 -17.58
CA GLU A 84 1.33 2.31 -18.93
C GLU A 84 1.72 3.37 -19.96
N ALA A 85 1.08 4.54 -19.93
CA ALA A 85 1.42 5.65 -20.80
C ALA A 85 2.88 6.09 -20.62
N SER A 86 3.37 6.17 -19.37
CA SER A 86 4.78 6.46 -19.07
C SER A 86 5.71 5.45 -19.73
N ARG A 87 5.44 4.15 -19.56
CA ARG A 87 6.25 3.07 -20.14
C ARG A 87 6.31 3.15 -21.68
N LEU A 88 5.19 3.48 -22.33
CA LEU A 88 5.14 3.65 -23.79
C LEU A 88 5.95 4.86 -24.26
N LEU A 89 5.89 5.97 -23.52
CA LEU A 89 6.66 7.17 -23.82
C LEU A 89 8.17 6.95 -23.62
N GLU A 90 8.56 6.29 -22.54
CA GLU A 90 9.96 5.92 -22.29
C GLU A 90 10.51 5.02 -23.39
N ASN A 91 9.73 4.02 -23.83
CA ASN A 91 10.09 3.18 -24.96
C ASN A 91 10.25 4.00 -26.25
N THR A 92 9.31 4.93 -26.51
CA THR A 92 9.40 5.83 -27.67
C THR A 92 10.69 6.66 -27.63
N VAL A 93 11.02 7.26 -26.48
CA VAL A 93 12.25 8.02 -26.26
C VAL A 93 13.49 7.14 -26.49
N ALA A 94 13.48 5.90 -26.00
CA ALA A 94 14.58 4.96 -26.19
C ALA A 94 14.79 4.61 -27.68
N ILE A 95 13.72 4.28 -28.39
CA ILE A 95 13.76 3.96 -29.83
C ILE A 95 14.29 5.15 -30.63
N LEU A 96 13.78 6.36 -30.39
CA LEU A 96 14.24 7.56 -31.12
C LEU A 96 15.70 7.87 -30.84
N THR A 97 16.16 7.67 -29.60
CA THR A 97 17.56 7.87 -29.24
C THR A 97 18.48 6.86 -29.92
N GLU A 98 18.06 5.59 -30.02
CA GLU A 98 18.88 4.52 -30.59
C GLU A 98 18.86 4.51 -32.12
N LYS A 99 17.70 4.76 -32.75
CA LYS A 99 17.49 4.54 -34.19
C LYS A 99 17.62 5.80 -35.04
N ASP A 100 17.54 7.00 -34.46
CA ASP A 100 17.70 8.23 -35.24
C ASP A 100 19.18 8.51 -35.54
N SER A 101 19.54 8.43 -36.82
CA SER A 101 20.87 8.84 -37.30
C SER A 101 21.23 10.30 -36.98
N GLN A 102 20.24 11.17 -36.76
CA GLN A 102 20.40 12.58 -36.40
C GLN A 102 20.11 12.78 -34.90
N GLN A 103 21.16 12.69 -34.08
CA GLN A 103 21.03 12.79 -32.61
C GLN A 103 20.41 14.12 -32.13
N GLU A 104 20.71 15.25 -32.76
CA GLU A 104 20.12 16.54 -32.35
C GLU A 104 18.61 16.56 -32.56
N ARG A 105 18.13 15.93 -33.64
CA ARG A 105 16.71 15.83 -33.93
C ARG A 105 16.00 14.95 -32.91
N SER A 106 16.52 13.76 -32.62
CA SER A 106 15.92 12.90 -31.59
C SER A 106 15.98 13.53 -30.21
N ALA A 107 17.09 14.20 -29.84
CA ALA A 107 17.20 14.93 -28.59
C ALA A 107 16.17 16.06 -28.49
N GLN A 108 15.95 16.83 -29.56
CA GLN A 108 14.93 17.90 -29.58
C GLN A 108 13.53 17.32 -29.37
N VAL A 109 13.17 16.25 -30.10
CA VAL A 109 11.86 15.59 -29.97
C VAL A 109 11.67 15.01 -28.57
N ASN A 110 12.69 14.34 -28.02
CA ASN A 110 12.62 13.76 -26.68
C ASN A 110 12.43 14.82 -25.59
N ARG A 111 13.07 16.00 -25.72
CA ARG A 111 12.83 17.14 -24.82
C ARG A 111 11.38 17.60 -24.90
N MET A 112 10.81 17.71 -26.10
CA MET A 112 9.40 18.10 -26.28
C MET A 112 8.44 17.07 -25.69
N ILE A 113 8.65 15.78 -25.94
CA ILE A 113 7.83 14.69 -25.37
C ILE A 113 7.86 14.75 -23.84
N THR A 114 9.07 14.81 -23.28
CA THR A 114 9.28 14.82 -21.82
C THR A 114 8.64 16.04 -21.17
N GLY A 115 8.77 17.22 -21.80
CA GLY A 115 8.15 18.46 -21.36
C GLY A 115 6.63 18.43 -21.48
N ALA A 116 6.09 17.91 -22.58
CA ALA A 116 4.63 17.81 -22.77
C ALA A 116 3.97 16.84 -21.79
N TYR A 117 4.70 15.82 -21.34
CA TYR A 117 4.19 14.81 -20.40
C TYR A 117 4.36 15.20 -18.91
N SER A 118 5.01 16.32 -18.58
CA SER A 118 5.36 16.65 -17.18
C SER A 118 4.13 16.73 -16.27
N CYS A 119 3.02 17.31 -16.73
CA CYS A 119 1.80 17.44 -15.94
C CYS A 119 1.21 16.08 -15.51
N TYR A 120 1.24 15.08 -16.38
CA TYR A 120 0.75 13.74 -16.06
C TYR A 120 1.68 13.00 -15.11
N ARG A 121 3.00 13.25 -15.22
CA ARG A 121 3.97 12.74 -14.26
C ARG A 121 3.73 13.30 -12.87
N GLU A 122 3.46 14.59 -12.75
CA GLU A 122 3.11 15.21 -11.46
C GLU A 122 1.84 14.59 -10.85
N ILE A 123 0.82 14.30 -11.68
CA ILE A 123 -0.39 13.60 -11.23
C ILE A 123 -0.07 12.19 -10.72
N TYR A 124 0.75 11.43 -11.46
CA TYR A 124 1.18 10.09 -11.07
C TYR A 124 1.99 10.10 -9.77
N GLU A 125 2.97 10.99 -9.66
CA GLU A 125 3.79 11.17 -8.46
C GLU A 125 2.95 11.61 -7.25
N SER A 126 1.94 12.45 -7.46
CA SER A 126 1.02 12.85 -6.39
C SER A 126 0.18 11.67 -5.90
N LYS A 127 -0.39 10.87 -6.81
CA LYS A 127 -1.17 9.68 -6.47
C LYS A 127 -0.33 8.65 -5.72
N THR A 128 0.86 8.34 -6.23
CA THR A 128 1.77 7.37 -5.61
C THR A 128 2.29 7.84 -4.25
N ARG A 129 2.65 9.12 -4.10
CA ARG A 129 3.08 9.68 -2.81
C ARG A 129 1.96 9.63 -1.78
N HIS A 130 0.73 9.91 -2.17
CA HIS A 130 -0.41 9.84 -1.28
C HIS A 130 -0.67 8.40 -0.81
N ALA A 131 -0.67 7.44 -1.74
CA ALA A 131 -0.79 6.01 -1.39
C ALA A 131 0.32 5.54 -0.45
N GLN A 132 1.58 5.97 -0.70
CA GLN A 132 2.72 5.65 0.16
C GLN A 132 2.56 6.25 1.56
N GLN A 133 2.16 7.51 1.67
CA GLN A 133 1.93 8.16 2.97
C GLN A 133 0.82 7.47 3.78
N THR A 134 -0.26 7.06 3.11
CA THR A 134 -1.34 6.31 3.76
C THR A 134 -0.84 4.95 4.25
N LEU A 135 -0.03 4.25 3.45
CA LEU A 135 0.60 2.99 3.84
C LEU A 135 1.56 3.17 5.02
N ASP A 136 2.41 4.17 4.97
CA ASP A 136 3.38 4.45 6.05
C ASP A 136 2.66 4.78 7.36
N ARG A 137 1.57 5.54 7.32
CA ARG A 137 0.75 5.83 8.51
C ARG A 137 0.14 4.55 9.08
N PHE A 138 -0.43 3.70 8.23
CA PHE A 138 -0.97 2.41 8.66
C PHE A 138 0.09 1.54 9.35
N LEU A 139 1.31 1.50 8.80
CA LEU A 139 2.42 0.74 9.37
C LEU A 139 2.98 1.33 10.67
N GLN A 140 2.88 2.65 10.89
CA GLN A 140 3.31 3.29 12.14
C GLN A 140 2.38 3.01 13.32
N HIS A 141 1.11 2.72 13.06
CA HIS A 141 0.15 2.37 14.10
C HIS A 141 0.17 0.88 14.47
N ARG A 142 1.12 0.09 13.92
CA ARG A 142 1.28 -1.35 14.19
C ARG A 142 2.34 -1.64 15.25
#